data_AF-F9S7N4-F1
#
_entry.id   AF-F9S7N4-F1
#
_cell.length_a   1.000
_cell.length_b   1.000
_cell.length_c   1.000
_cell.angle_alpha   90.00
_cell.angle_beta   90.00
_cell.angle_gamma   90.00
#
_symmetry.space_group_name_H-M   'P 1'
#
loop_
_entity.id
_entity.type
_entity.pdbx_description
1 polymer ?
#
loop_
_entity_poly.entity_id
_entity_poly.type
_entity_poly.pdbx_seq_one_letter_code
_entity_poly.pdbx_strand_id
1 'polypeptide(L)'
;MSHALYKLDNVIQNYIWGSQTAITELFGIGNPDHQPQAEIWMGAHPNGCSKIASNGMLLSDLIAQDPVSVLGDYTVERFGDLPYLFKVLSADKPLSVQVHPSRSKAIQGYQKENLQGIELAAGNRNYKDANHKPELVYALTFYKAMNGFRPINDIVALFNQAHIETLRSEIDALQDRPSAAGLRAFFSVVMNLSGEQKQQALSELHQAIESKAKTSKAREAFALIAEFSHEYADDIGLFSPLMLR
;
A
#
# COMPACT_ATOMS: atom_id res chain seq x y z
N MET A 1 -39.27 -0.91 4.09
CA MET A 1 -38.27 -1.88 4.59
C MET A 1 -38.58 -2.23 6.04
N SER A 2 -38.64 -3.51 6.42
CA SER A 2 -39.03 -3.95 7.79
C SER A 2 -37.86 -4.02 8.78
N HIS A 3 -36.61 -3.85 8.33
CA HIS A 3 -35.43 -3.87 9.17
C HIS A 3 -34.64 -2.57 9.02
N ALA A 4 -34.34 -1.91 10.14
CA ALA A 4 -33.54 -0.69 10.19
C ALA A 4 -32.02 -0.98 10.26
N LEU A 5 -31.64 -2.23 10.55
CA LEU A 5 -30.26 -2.67 10.70
C LEU A 5 -30.08 -4.07 10.10
N TYR A 6 -29.02 -4.24 9.32
CA TYR A 6 -28.66 -5.50 8.68
C TYR A 6 -27.30 -5.97 9.18
N LYS A 7 -27.22 -7.22 9.64
CA LYS A 7 -25.92 -7.88 9.85
C LYS A 7 -25.34 -8.26 8.49
N LEU A 8 -24.10 -7.87 8.23
CA LEU A 8 -23.38 -8.24 7.03
C LEU A 8 -22.60 -9.54 7.23
N ASP A 9 -22.64 -10.37 6.20
CA ASP A 9 -21.70 -11.45 5.95
C ASP A 9 -20.68 -10.96 4.92
N ASN A 10 -19.41 -10.91 5.32
CA ASN A 10 -18.37 -10.15 4.61
C ASN A 10 -17.39 -11.08 3.92
N VAL A 11 -16.90 -10.65 2.75
CA VAL A 11 -15.93 -11.43 1.97
C VAL A 11 -14.55 -11.30 2.58
N ILE A 12 -13.87 -12.43 2.78
CA ILE A 12 -12.45 -12.48 3.13
C ILE A 12 -11.65 -12.75 1.86
N GLN A 13 -10.68 -11.88 1.57
CA GLN A 13 -9.74 -12.05 0.47
C GLN A 13 -8.53 -12.83 0.98
N ASN A 14 -8.24 -13.98 0.35
CA ASN A 14 -7.17 -14.87 0.77
C ASN A 14 -5.84 -14.62 0.03
N TYR A 15 -5.35 -13.39 0.04
CA TYR A 15 -4.08 -13.06 -0.59
C TYR A 15 -2.89 -13.65 0.18
N ILE A 16 -1.85 -14.08 -0.54
CA ILE A 16 -0.69 -14.81 0.01
C ILE A 16 0.11 -14.06 1.09
N TRP A 17 -0.08 -12.75 1.22
CA TRP A 17 0.56 -11.90 2.22
C TRP A 17 -0.23 -11.83 3.54
N GLY A 18 -1.43 -12.40 3.57
CA GLY A 18 -2.35 -12.36 4.71
C GLY A 18 -1.96 -13.31 5.83
N SER A 19 -2.27 -12.92 7.07
CA SER A 19 -2.07 -13.78 8.24
C SER A 19 -3.06 -14.95 8.26
N GLN A 20 -2.59 -16.12 8.69
CA GLN A 20 -3.45 -17.30 8.86
C GLN A 20 -4.24 -17.28 10.18
N THR A 21 -3.81 -16.48 11.16
CA THR A 21 -4.39 -16.53 12.52
C THR A 21 -4.99 -15.21 13.00
N ALA A 22 -4.50 -14.05 12.54
CA ALA A 22 -4.88 -12.76 13.12
C ALA A 22 -6.39 -12.47 13.11
N ILE A 23 -7.10 -12.80 12.03
CA ILE A 23 -8.56 -12.61 11.94
C ILE A 23 -9.31 -13.57 12.88
N THR A 24 -8.85 -14.82 12.98
CA THR A 24 -9.40 -15.80 13.94
C THR A 24 -9.21 -15.34 15.37
N GLU A 25 -8.01 -14.87 15.73
CA GLU A 25 -7.67 -14.43 17.08
C GLU A 25 -8.43 -13.17 17.50
N LEU A 26 -8.55 -12.18 16.60
CA LEU A 26 -9.21 -10.91 16.91
C LEU A 26 -10.74 -11.00 16.91
N PHE A 27 -11.33 -11.78 16.02
CA PHE A 27 -12.77 -11.75 15.77
C PHE A 27 -13.48 -13.09 15.96
N GLY A 28 -12.75 -14.18 16.23
CA GLY A 28 -13.32 -15.52 16.36
C GLY A 28 -13.86 -16.10 15.06
N ILE A 29 -13.44 -15.58 13.90
CA ILE A 29 -13.85 -16.09 12.59
C ILE A 29 -13.03 -17.34 12.27
N GLY A 30 -13.68 -18.48 12.05
CA GLY A 30 -12.99 -19.75 11.79
C GLY A 30 -12.18 -19.75 10.50
N ASN A 31 -11.01 -20.38 10.54
CA ASN A 31 -10.14 -20.61 9.38
C ASN A 31 -9.70 -22.10 9.31
N PRO A 32 -10.62 -23.04 9.07
CA PRO A 32 -10.34 -24.47 9.18
C PRO A 32 -9.29 -24.97 8.18
N ASP A 33 -9.18 -24.31 7.03
CA ASP A 33 -8.26 -24.68 5.95
C ASP A 33 -6.92 -23.93 6.03
N HIS A 34 -6.67 -23.19 7.12
CA HIS A 34 -5.44 -22.41 7.36
C HIS A 34 -5.05 -21.49 6.18
N GLN A 35 -6.04 -20.91 5.50
CA GLN A 35 -5.80 -20.01 4.39
C GLN A 35 -5.16 -18.70 4.89
N PRO A 36 -4.26 -18.06 4.12
CA PRO A 36 -3.82 -16.71 4.44
C PRO A 36 -5.03 -15.79 4.28
N GLN A 37 -5.47 -15.13 5.35
CA GLN A 37 -6.60 -14.21 5.32
C GLN A 37 -6.04 -12.79 5.36
N ALA A 38 -6.19 -12.06 4.26
CA ALA A 38 -5.48 -10.80 4.03
C ALA A 38 -6.35 -9.58 4.30
N GLU A 39 -7.59 -9.59 3.78
CA GLU A 39 -8.51 -8.47 3.91
C GLU A 39 -9.94 -8.97 4.18
N ILE A 40 -10.64 -8.40 5.16
CA ILE A 40 -12.10 -8.50 5.29
C ILE A 40 -12.71 -7.30 4.59
N TRP A 41 -13.56 -7.52 3.59
CA TRP A 41 -14.21 -6.44 2.83
C TRP A 41 -15.63 -6.20 3.31
N MET A 42 -15.93 -4.94 3.63
CA MET A 42 -17.22 -4.46 4.08
C MET A 42 -17.70 -3.35 3.15
N GLY A 43 -18.67 -3.67 2.30
CA GLY A 43 -19.23 -2.72 1.34
C GLY A 43 -19.82 -3.40 0.12
N ALA A 44 -20.07 -2.59 -0.92
CA ALA A 44 -20.73 -3.01 -2.16
C ALA A 44 -19.75 -3.22 -3.34
N HIS A 45 -18.45 -3.41 -3.06
CA HIS A 45 -17.45 -3.50 -4.14
C HIS A 45 -17.66 -4.77 -4.99
N PRO A 46 -17.66 -4.70 -6.33
CA PRO A 46 -17.97 -5.85 -7.21
C PRO A 46 -17.15 -7.12 -6.93
N ASN A 47 -15.84 -6.98 -6.66
CA ASN A 47 -14.95 -8.11 -6.40
C ASN A 47 -15.07 -8.73 -4.98
N GLY A 48 -15.96 -8.22 -4.13
CA GLY A 48 -16.08 -8.67 -2.75
C GLY A 48 -17.25 -8.01 -2.04
N CYS A 49 -18.43 -8.03 -2.67
CA CYS A 49 -19.62 -7.38 -2.14
C CYS A 49 -20.13 -8.16 -0.91
N SER A 50 -20.36 -7.46 0.19
CA SER A 50 -20.99 -8.02 1.39
C SER A 50 -22.39 -8.53 1.08
N LYS A 51 -22.85 -9.50 1.86
CA LYS A 51 -24.21 -10.04 1.82
C LYS A 51 -24.95 -9.74 3.11
N ILE A 52 -26.28 -9.66 3.04
CA ILE A 52 -27.13 -9.58 4.21
C ILE A 52 -27.21 -10.98 4.84
N ALA A 53 -26.74 -11.14 6.08
CA ALA A 53 -26.56 -12.45 6.70
C ALA A 53 -27.86 -13.26 6.84
N SER A 54 -29.02 -12.59 6.95
CA SER A 54 -30.30 -13.27 7.16
C SER A 54 -30.91 -13.89 5.89
N ASN A 55 -30.53 -13.41 4.69
CA ASN A 55 -31.16 -13.85 3.44
C ASN A 55 -30.19 -14.00 2.26
N GLY A 56 -28.90 -13.68 2.44
CA GLY A 56 -27.86 -13.81 1.41
C GLY A 56 -27.90 -12.76 0.29
N MET A 57 -28.82 -11.79 0.34
CA MET A 57 -28.91 -10.72 -0.67
C MET A 57 -27.62 -9.90 -0.70
N LEU A 58 -27.11 -9.53 -1.88
CA LEU A 58 -25.94 -8.65 -1.98
C LEU A 58 -26.29 -7.25 -1.49
N LEU A 59 -25.35 -6.61 -0.80
CA LEU A 59 -25.51 -5.22 -0.36
C LEU A 59 -25.72 -4.27 -1.55
N SER A 60 -25.06 -4.51 -2.68
CA SER A 60 -25.29 -3.77 -3.93
C SER A 60 -26.73 -3.86 -4.41
N ASP A 61 -27.36 -5.03 -4.31
CA ASP A 61 -28.75 -5.24 -4.76
C ASP A 61 -29.75 -4.57 -3.81
N LEU A 62 -29.44 -4.55 -2.51
CA LEU A 62 -30.22 -3.80 -1.52
C LEU A 62 -30.16 -2.30 -1.80
N ILE A 63 -28.97 -1.76 -2.05
CA ILE A 63 -28.77 -0.36 -2.43
C ILE A 63 -29.52 -0.05 -3.72
N ALA A 64 -29.41 -0.89 -4.75
CA ALA A 64 -30.04 -0.65 -6.05
C ALA A 64 -31.57 -0.63 -6.01
N GLN A 65 -32.20 -1.35 -5.07
CA GLN A 65 -33.66 -1.36 -4.91
C GLN A 65 -34.22 -0.03 -4.41
N ASP A 66 -33.50 0.65 -3.52
CA ASP A 66 -33.90 1.96 -2.98
C ASP A 66 -32.67 2.77 -2.52
N PRO A 67 -31.91 3.36 -3.48
CA PRO A 67 -30.65 4.03 -3.16
C PRO A 67 -30.83 5.20 -2.20
N VAL A 68 -31.93 5.95 -2.34
CA VAL A 68 -32.23 7.11 -1.51
C VAL A 68 -32.50 6.69 -0.08
N SER A 69 -33.31 5.65 0.15
CA SER A 69 -33.56 5.21 1.52
C SER A 69 -32.35 4.55 2.18
N VAL A 70 -31.43 3.95 1.42
CA VAL A 70 -30.26 3.26 1.96
C VAL A 70 -29.06 4.20 2.16
N LEU A 71 -28.77 5.07 1.19
CA LEU A 71 -27.59 5.94 1.17
C LEU A 71 -27.88 7.40 1.54
N GLY A 72 -29.16 7.81 1.45
CA GLY A 72 -29.60 9.20 1.58
C GLY A 72 -29.39 10.02 0.30
N ASP A 73 -30.24 11.03 0.10
CA ASP A 73 -30.26 11.88 -1.09
C ASP A 73 -28.88 12.44 -1.46
N TYR A 74 -28.20 13.04 -0.47
CA TYR A 74 -26.88 13.65 -0.68
C TYR A 74 -25.85 12.67 -1.26
N THR A 75 -25.82 11.43 -0.76
CA THR A 75 -24.85 10.42 -1.21
C THR A 75 -25.15 9.98 -2.64
N VAL A 76 -26.43 9.74 -2.93
CA VAL A 76 -26.89 9.37 -4.28
C VAL A 76 -26.56 10.47 -5.28
N GLU A 77 -26.90 11.72 -4.98
CA GLU A 77 -26.64 12.85 -5.87
C GLU A 77 -25.15 13.09 -6.12
N ARG A 78 -24.32 12.92 -5.08
CA ARG A 78 -22.89 13.23 -5.16
C ARG A 78 -22.03 12.10 -5.74
N PHE A 79 -22.35 10.85 -5.40
CA PHE A 79 -21.50 9.70 -5.67
C PHE A 79 -22.18 8.60 -6.48
N GLY A 80 -23.50 8.54 -6.49
CA GLY A 80 -24.30 7.54 -7.22
C GLY A 80 -24.31 6.13 -6.61
N ASP A 81 -23.35 5.81 -5.75
CA ASP A 81 -23.19 4.51 -5.07
C ASP A 81 -22.49 4.71 -3.71
N LEU A 82 -22.26 3.63 -2.96
CA LEU A 82 -21.52 3.62 -1.71
C LEU A 82 -20.08 4.16 -1.92
N PRO A 83 -19.72 5.34 -1.38
CA PRO A 83 -18.52 6.05 -1.79
C PRO A 83 -17.24 5.60 -1.06
N TYR A 84 -17.28 4.43 -0.41
CA TYR A 84 -16.16 3.88 0.33
C TYR A 84 -16.18 2.34 0.31
N LEU A 85 -15.01 1.76 0.50
CA LEU A 85 -14.83 0.35 0.85
C LEU A 85 -14.15 0.31 2.21
N PHE A 86 -14.80 -0.31 3.19
CA PHE A 86 -14.19 -0.50 4.50
C PHE A 86 -13.51 -1.86 4.55
N LYS A 87 -12.31 -1.90 5.15
CA LYS A 87 -11.51 -3.12 5.25
C LYS A 87 -10.93 -3.31 6.64
N VAL A 88 -10.78 -4.57 7.03
CA VAL A 88 -9.78 -4.98 8.02
C VAL A 88 -8.64 -5.63 7.26
N LEU A 89 -7.41 -5.18 7.48
CA LEU A 89 -6.20 -5.75 6.87
C LEU A 89 -5.41 -6.53 7.91
N SER A 90 -4.98 -7.73 7.56
CA SER A 90 -4.13 -8.61 8.38
C SER A 90 -2.86 -8.96 7.61
N ALA A 91 -1.94 -7.99 7.53
CA ALA A 91 -0.68 -8.13 6.82
C ALA A 91 0.33 -8.94 7.65
N ASP A 92 0.70 -10.12 7.16
CA ASP A 92 1.75 -10.99 7.73
C ASP A 92 3.09 -10.78 7.04
N LYS A 93 3.04 -10.34 5.77
CA LYS A 93 4.20 -9.96 4.97
C LYS A 93 4.22 -8.45 4.69
N PRO A 94 5.40 -7.83 4.52
CA PRO A 94 5.49 -6.44 4.09
C PRO A 94 4.82 -6.26 2.72
N LEU A 95 4.06 -5.18 2.56
CA LEU A 95 3.40 -4.86 1.29
C LEU A 95 4.24 -3.90 0.46
N SER A 96 4.00 -3.87 -0.85
CA SER A 96 4.68 -2.96 -1.77
C SER A 96 4.50 -1.49 -1.36
N VAL A 97 5.53 -0.68 -1.59
CA VAL A 97 5.42 0.78 -1.47
C VAL A 97 4.49 1.30 -2.57
N GLN A 98 3.51 2.12 -2.19
CA GLN A 98 2.48 2.62 -3.10
C GLN A 98 2.42 4.15 -3.10
N VAL A 99 1.97 4.69 -4.23
CA VAL A 99 1.63 6.11 -4.36
C VAL A 99 0.31 6.22 -5.08
N HIS A 100 -0.64 6.93 -4.48
CA HIS A 100 -1.92 7.23 -5.12
C HIS A 100 -1.83 8.53 -5.92
N PRO A 101 -2.24 8.53 -7.21
CA PRO A 101 -2.24 9.74 -8.01
C PRO A 101 -3.27 10.75 -7.51
N SER A 102 -3.03 12.04 -7.78
CA SER A 102 -4.08 13.05 -7.66
C SER A 102 -5.23 12.74 -8.61
N ARG A 103 -6.43 13.27 -8.33
CA ARG A 103 -7.61 13.04 -9.19
C ARG A 103 -7.35 13.41 -10.65
N SER A 104 -6.67 14.53 -10.90
CA SER A 104 -6.30 14.96 -12.25
C SER A 104 -5.39 13.96 -12.97
N LYS A 105 -4.40 13.39 -12.27
CA LYS A 105 -3.51 12.37 -12.82
C LYS A 105 -4.22 11.02 -13.00
N ALA A 106 -5.14 10.66 -12.11
CA ALA A 106 -5.94 9.45 -12.23
C ALA A 106 -6.79 9.46 -13.51
N ILE A 107 -7.48 10.59 -13.79
CA ILE A 107 -8.25 10.78 -15.03
C ILE A 107 -7.35 10.61 -16.25
N GLN A 108 -6.19 11.28 -16.29
CA GLN A 108 -5.27 11.22 -17.43
C GLN A 108 -4.70 9.81 -17.63
N GLY A 109 -4.30 9.14 -16.56
CA GLY A 109 -3.77 7.77 -16.60
C GLY A 109 -4.83 6.75 -17.06
N TYR A 110 -6.05 6.84 -16.52
CA TYR A 110 -7.17 5.97 -16.90
C TYR A 110 -7.50 6.10 -18.39
N GLN A 111 -7.59 7.34 -18.89
CA GLN A 111 -7.83 7.61 -20.32
C GLN A 111 -6.70 7.09 -21.20
N LYS A 112 -5.44 7.31 -20.81
CA LYS A 112 -4.27 6.85 -21.56
C LYS A 112 -4.25 5.31 -21.68
N GLU A 113 -4.45 4.59 -20.59
CA GLU A 113 -4.44 3.11 -20.62
C GLU A 113 -5.64 2.55 -21.41
N ASN A 114 -6.81 3.22 -21.37
CA ASN A 114 -7.97 2.85 -22.21
C ASN A 114 -7.68 3.04 -23.71
N LEU A 115 -7.05 4.16 -24.09
CA LEU A 115 -6.67 4.42 -25.49
C LEU A 115 -5.62 3.42 -26.01
N GLN A 116 -4.81 2.86 -25.11
CA GLN A 116 -3.87 1.78 -25.42
C GLN A 116 -4.53 0.40 -25.48
N GLY A 117 -5.82 0.29 -25.14
CA GLY A 117 -6.55 -0.99 -25.13
C GLY A 117 -6.15 -1.95 -24.01
N ILE A 118 -5.52 -1.46 -22.93
CA ILE A 118 -5.15 -2.32 -21.79
C ILE A 118 -6.42 -2.72 -21.03
N GLU A 119 -6.70 -4.01 -20.93
CA GLU A 119 -7.88 -4.51 -20.22
C GLU A 119 -7.84 -4.15 -18.73
N LEU A 120 -9.02 -3.91 -18.12
CA LEU A 120 -9.12 -3.51 -16.70
C LEU A 120 -8.55 -4.56 -15.72
N ALA A 121 -8.61 -5.83 -16.10
CA ALA A 121 -8.10 -6.95 -15.31
C ALA A 121 -6.63 -7.29 -15.63
N ALA A 122 -6.00 -6.63 -16.60
CA ALA A 122 -4.63 -6.94 -16.99
C ALA A 122 -3.64 -6.61 -15.86
N GLY A 123 -2.62 -7.45 -15.67
CA GLY A 123 -1.62 -7.27 -14.62
C GLY A 123 -0.79 -5.98 -14.76
N ASN A 124 -0.74 -5.38 -15.96
CA ASN A 124 -0.07 -4.12 -16.24
C ASN A 124 -1.00 -2.89 -16.21
N ARG A 125 -2.27 -3.04 -15.77
CA ARG A 125 -3.24 -1.95 -15.63
C ARG A 125 -3.05 -1.22 -14.30
N ASN A 126 -2.53 0.02 -14.34
CA ASN A 126 -2.28 0.79 -13.12
C ASN A 126 -3.49 1.65 -12.73
N TYR A 127 -4.23 2.17 -13.71
CA TYR A 127 -5.38 3.04 -13.49
C TYR A 127 -6.67 2.26 -13.73
N LYS A 128 -7.26 1.74 -12.65
CA LYS A 128 -8.52 0.96 -12.70
C LYS A 128 -9.77 1.83 -12.70
N ASP A 129 -9.64 3.09 -12.32
CA ASP A 129 -10.70 4.08 -12.32
C ASP A 129 -10.12 5.50 -12.48
N ALA A 130 -10.99 6.49 -12.70
CA ALA A 130 -10.63 7.88 -12.90
C ALA A 130 -10.68 8.72 -11.61
N ASN A 131 -10.57 8.09 -10.44
CA ASN A 131 -10.70 8.76 -9.15
C ASN A 131 -9.40 8.76 -8.34
N HIS A 132 -9.29 9.72 -7.45
CA HIS A 132 -8.29 9.68 -6.38
C HIS A 132 -8.75 8.71 -5.28
N LYS A 133 -7.79 8.08 -4.59
CA LYS A 133 -8.05 7.12 -3.51
C LYS A 133 -7.50 7.67 -2.20
N PRO A 134 -8.26 8.53 -1.51
CA PRO A 134 -7.91 8.88 -0.14
C PRO A 134 -8.08 7.62 0.73
N GLU A 135 -7.06 7.30 1.51
CA GLU A 135 -7.05 6.15 2.41
C GLU A 135 -6.82 6.62 3.84
N LEU A 136 -7.52 5.98 4.78
CA LEU A 136 -7.33 6.15 6.21
C LEU A 136 -7.01 4.78 6.79
N VAL A 137 -5.90 4.69 7.52
CA VAL A 137 -5.53 3.47 8.24
C VAL A 137 -5.73 3.72 9.73
N TYR A 138 -6.41 2.80 10.40
CA TYR A 138 -6.58 2.78 11.85
C TYR A 138 -6.06 1.46 12.40
N ALA A 139 -5.10 1.55 13.32
CA ALA A 139 -4.42 0.39 13.88
C ALA A 139 -5.31 -0.31 14.92
N LEU A 140 -5.72 -1.55 14.65
CA LEU A 140 -6.42 -2.41 15.62
C LEU A 140 -5.45 -3.14 16.56
N THR A 141 -4.26 -3.44 16.06
CA THR A 141 -3.10 -3.98 16.79
C THR A 141 -1.89 -3.10 16.53
N PHE A 142 -0.72 -3.44 17.05
CA PHE A 142 0.51 -2.75 16.67
C PHE A 142 0.70 -2.82 15.14
N TYR A 143 0.87 -1.65 14.52
CA TYR A 143 0.92 -1.52 13.06
C TYR A 143 2.15 -0.73 12.65
N LYS A 144 3.03 -1.36 11.85
CA LYS A 144 4.18 -0.71 11.21
C LYS A 144 3.77 -0.26 9.81
N ALA A 145 4.13 0.96 9.44
CA ALA A 145 3.97 1.46 8.09
C ALA A 145 5.04 2.50 7.77
N MET A 146 5.36 2.63 6.48
CA MET A 146 6.14 3.75 5.97
C MET A 146 5.22 4.78 5.35
N ASN A 147 5.38 6.07 5.70
CA ASN A 147 4.54 7.13 5.14
C ASN A 147 5.27 8.46 4.98
N GLY A 148 5.42 8.86 3.71
CA GLY A 148 6.01 10.13 3.32
C GLY A 148 7.53 10.16 3.49
N PHE A 149 8.17 11.06 2.74
CA PHE A 149 9.62 11.22 2.81
C PHE A 149 10.07 11.74 4.18
N ARG A 150 11.21 11.22 4.65
CA ARG A 150 12.01 11.81 5.72
C ARG A 150 12.50 13.21 5.30
N PRO A 151 12.87 14.09 6.24
CA PRO A 151 13.61 15.31 5.92
C PRO A 151 14.85 14.97 5.07
N ILE A 152 15.16 15.79 4.05
CA ILE A 152 16.27 15.48 3.11
C ILE A 152 17.59 15.24 3.83
N ASN A 153 17.89 16.03 4.86
CA ASN A 153 19.11 15.86 5.65
C ASN A 153 19.18 14.50 6.38
N ASP A 154 18.03 13.96 6.80
CA ASP A 154 17.98 12.62 7.38
C ASP A 154 18.23 11.55 6.32
N ILE A 155 17.67 11.71 5.11
CA ILE A 155 17.92 10.80 3.97
C ILE A 155 19.41 10.78 3.65
N VAL A 156 20.02 11.94 3.44
CA VAL A 156 21.46 12.07 3.16
C VAL A 156 22.30 11.45 4.29
N ALA A 157 21.97 11.72 5.56
CA ALA A 157 22.71 11.14 6.68
C ALA A 157 22.59 9.61 6.75
N LEU A 158 21.41 9.05 6.45
CA LEU A 158 21.17 7.61 6.43
C LEU A 158 21.94 6.91 5.30
N PHE A 159 21.91 7.48 4.08
CA PHE A 159 22.70 6.96 2.96
C PHE A 159 24.21 7.10 3.19
N ASN A 160 24.67 8.21 3.75
CA ASN A 160 26.08 8.39 4.13
C ASN A 160 26.52 7.36 5.19
N GLN A 161 25.65 7.05 6.16
CA GLN A 161 25.96 6.03 7.18
C GLN A 161 25.92 4.61 6.60
N ALA A 162 25.09 4.37 5.59
CA ALA A 162 25.01 3.09 4.90
C ALA A 162 26.20 2.86 3.93
N HIS A 163 27.00 3.89 3.63
CA HIS A 163 28.18 3.78 2.77
C HIS A 163 27.88 3.18 1.38
N ILE A 164 26.79 3.64 0.76
CA ILE A 164 26.37 3.20 -0.58
C ILE A 164 27.19 3.97 -1.64
N GLU A 165 28.42 3.52 -1.86
CA GLU A 165 29.36 4.15 -2.79
C GLU A 165 28.84 4.19 -4.24
N THR A 166 28.02 3.21 -4.63
CA THR A 166 27.36 3.19 -5.95
C THR A 166 26.49 4.42 -6.21
N LEU A 167 26.01 5.08 -5.15
CA LEU A 167 25.16 6.28 -5.22
C LEU A 167 25.86 7.55 -4.73
N ARG A 168 27.19 7.53 -4.55
CA ARG A 168 27.97 8.64 -3.94
C ARG A 168 27.68 9.99 -4.62
N SER A 169 27.74 10.03 -5.95
CA SER A 169 27.48 11.24 -6.74
C SER A 169 26.09 11.82 -6.50
N GLU A 170 25.08 10.97 -6.42
CA GLU A 170 23.68 11.35 -6.24
C GLU A 170 23.42 11.81 -4.81
N ILE A 171 24.07 11.18 -3.82
CA ILE A 171 24.01 11.60 -2.42
C ILE A 171 24.66 12.98 -2.27
N ASP A 172 25.83 13.21 -2.87
CA ASP A 172 26.51 14.52 -2.86
C ASP A 172 25.66 15.60 -3.54
N ALA A 173 25.09 15.30 -4.71
CA ALA A 173 24.21 16.24 -5.41
C ALA A 173 22.96 16.60 -4.59
N LEU A 174 22.39 15.64 -3.85
CA LEU A 174 21.26 15.90 -2.96
C LEU A 174 21.68 16.72 -1.74
N GLN A 175 22.87 16.47 -1.20
CA GLN A 175 23.43 17.20 -0.06
C GLN A 175 23.73 18.66 -0.42
N ASP A 176 24.29 18.91 -1.61
CA ASP A 176 24.62 20.24 -2.09
C ASP A 176 23.37 21.07 -2.40
N ARG A 177 22.28 20.41 -2.84
CA ARG A 177 21.02 21.08 -3.17
C ARG A 177 19.81 20.37 -2.56
N PRO A 178 19.59 20.49 -1.23
CA PRO A 178 18.53 19.81 -0.50
C PRO A 178 17.17 20.45 -0.79
N SER A 179 16.57 20.08 -1.91
CA SER A 179 15.32 20.64 -2.42
C SER A 179 14.38 19.54 -2.92
N ALA A 180 13.09 19.83 -3.07
CA ALA A 180 12.13 18.88 -3.64
C ALA A 180 12.54 18.40 -5.05
N ALA A 181 13.17 19.27 -5.85
CA ALA A 181 13.70 18.89 -7.17
C ALA A 181 14.90 17.95 -7.06
N GLY A 182 15.81 18.21 -6.11
CA GLY A 182 16.95 17.32 -5.82
C GLY A 182 16.50 15.95 -5.32
N LEU A 183 15.57 15.92 -4.36
CA LEU A 183 15.01 14.66 -3.85
C LEU A 183 14.31 13.85 -4.95
N ARG A 184 13.56 14.52 -5.84
CA ARG A 184 12.96 13.86 -7.00
C ARG A 184 14.01 13.22 -7.90
N ALA A 185 15.09 13.96 -8.22
CA ALA A 185 16.17 13.44 -9.05
C ALA A 185 16.85 12.23 -8.39
N PHE A 186 17.21 12.35 -7.11
CA PHE A 186 17.80 11.28 -6.31
C PHE A 186 16.91 10.03 -6.29
N PHE A 187 15.63 10.19 -5.90
CA PHE A 187 14.67 9.09 -5.85
C PHE A 187 14.49 8.42 -7.21
N SER A 188 14.46 9.20 -8.31
CA SER A 188 14.40 8.65 -9.66
C SER A 188 15.63 7.81 -10.01
N VAL A 189 16.85 8.19 -9.59
CA VAL A 189 18.03 7.34 -9.83
C VAL A 189 17.91 6.04 -9.05
N VAL A 190 17.63 6.11 -7.75
CA VAL A 190 17.51 4.92 -6.90
C VAL A 190 16.49 3.93 -7.46
N MET A 191 15.27 4.38 -7.80
CA MET A 191 14.21 3.51 -8.30
C MET A 191 14.46 2.94 -9.71
N ASN A 192 15.39 3.51 -10.48
CA ASN A 192 15.73 3.04 -11.82
C ASN A 192 17.07 2.28 -11.88
N LEU A 193 17.71 2.02 -10.73
CA LEU A 193 18.88 1.15 -10.67
C LEU A 193 18.55 -0.21 -11.28
N SER A 194 19.43 -0.67 -12.16
CA SER A 194 19.28 -1.94 -12.88
C SER A 194 20.63 -2.59 -13.15
N GLY A 195 20.62 -3.85 -13.57
CA GLY A 195 21.83 -4.59 -13.92
C GLY A 195 22.87 -4.64 -12.79
N GLU A 196 24.14 -4.49 -13.15
CA GLU A 196 25.28 -4.56 -12.23
C GLU A 196 25.24 -3.46 -11.16
N GLN A 197 24.83 -2.24 -11.53
CA GLN A 197 24.72 -1.13 -10.57
C GLN A 197 23.70 -1.42 -9.47
N LYS A 198 22.55 -2.02 -9.82
CA LYS A 198 21.57 -2.46 -8.80
C LYS A 198 22.18 -3.50 -7.86
N GLN A 199 22.84 -4.51 -8.40
CA GLN A 199 23.42 -5.59 -7.61
C GLN A 199 24.51 -5.09 -6.67
N GLN A 200 25.37 -4.19 -7.15
CA GLN A 200 26.40 -3.58 -6.34
C GLN A 200 25.82 -2.71 -5.21
N ALA A 201 24.83 -1.86 -5.52
CA ALA A 201 24.18 -1.03 -4.51
C ALA A 201 23.46 -1.87 -3.44
N LEU A 202 22.79 -2.97 -3.83
CA LEU A 202 22.15 -3.88 -2.88
C LEU A 202 23.18 -4.63 -2.02
N SER A 203 24.30 -5.06 -2.60
CA SER A 203 25.41 -5.67 -1.85
C SER A 203 25.96 -4.72 -0.79
N GLU A 204 26.18 -3.45 -1.14
CA GLU A 204 26.58 -2.40 -0.21
C GLU A 204 25.54 -2.20 0.90
N LEU A 205 24.25 -2.21 0.55
CA LEU A 205 23.16 -2.09 1.52
C LEU A 205 23.10 -3.27 2.49
N HIS A 206 23.26 -4.51 2.00
CA HIS A 206 23.32 -5.71 2.83
C HIS A 206 24.54 -5.70 3.76
N GLN A 207 25.69 -5.20 3.30
CA GLN A 207 26.84 -4.99 4.17
C GLN A 207 26.58 -3.91 5.24
N ALA A 208 25.85 -2.86 4.87
CA ALA A 208 25.54 -1.75 5.77
C ALA A 208 24.68 -2.18 6.96
N ILE A 209 23.70 -3.05 6.77
CA ILE A 209 22.80 -3.49 7.84
C ILE A 209 23.47 -4.43 8.85
N GLU A 210 24.55 -5.11 8.45
CA GLU A 210 25.41 -5.88 9.37
C GLU A 210 26.33 -4.98 10.21
N SER A 211 26.50 -3.72 9.81
CA SER A 211 27.34 -2.76 10.52
C SER A 211 26.62 -2.12 11.71
N LYS A 212 27.39 -1.65 12.71
CA LYS A 212 26.82 -0.99 13.89
C LYS A 212 26.18 0.35 13.52
N ALA A 213 24.86 0.44 13.66
CA ALA A 213 24.14 1.70 13.51
C ALA A 213 24.60 2.77 14.53
N LYS A 214 24.95 3.96 14.04
CA LYS A 214 25.47 5.08 14.85
C LYS A 214 24.36 5.96 15.45
N THR A 215 23.16 5.92 14.87
CA THR A 215 21.99 6.71 15.29
C THR A 215 20.77 5.82 15.51
N SER A 216 19.77 6.32 16.25
CA SER A 216 18.48 5.62 16.43
C SER A 216 17.74 5.44 15.10
N LYS A 217 17.71 6.49 14.26
CA LYS A 217 17.09 6.45 12.93
C LYS A 217 17.72 5.39 12.02
N ALA A 218 19.05 5.29 12.03
CA ALA A 218 19.72 4.25 11.24
C ALA A 218 19.47 2.86 11.80
N ARG A 219 19.40 2.71 13.13
CA ARG A 219 19.06 1.42 13.75
C ARG A 219 17.67 0.95 13.33
N GLU A 220 16.70 1.85 13.35
CA GLU A 220 15.33 1.59 12.90
C GLU A 220 15.30 1.22 11.41
N ALA A 221 15.92 2.05 10.55
CA ALA A 221 15.94 1.78 9.11
C ALA A 221 16.64 0.46 8.77
N PHE A 222 17.81 0.20 9.36
CA PHE A 222 18.56 -1.04 9.10
C PHE A 222 17.82 -2.28 9.60
N ALA A 223 17.12 -2.19 10.73
CA ALA A 223 16.27 -3.27 11.21
C ALA A 223 15.11 -3.57 10.25
N LEU A 224 14.45 -2.54 9.70
CA LEU A 224 13.40 -2.72 8.69
C LEU A 224 13.95 -3.31 7.39
N ILE A 225 15.13 -2.89 6.95
CA ILE A 225 15.78 -3.42 5.75
C ILE A 225 16.12 -4.90 5.93
N ALA A 226 16.66 -5.28 7.10
CA ALA A 226 16.92 -6.67 7.44
C ALA A 226 15.63 -7.50 7.49
N GLU A 227 14.54 -6.94 8.04
CA GLU A 227 13.22 -7.59 8.06
C GLU A 227 12.69 -7.81 6.63
N PHE A 228 12.80 -6.80 5.76
CA PHE A 228 12.29 -6.87 4.39
C PHE A 228 13.14 -7.74 3.47
N SER A 229 14.46 -7.84 3.71
CA SER A 229 15.36 -8.64 2.87
C SER A 229 15.07 -10.13 2.94
N HIS A 230 14.39 -10.62 3.98
CA HIS A 230 13.92 -12.01 4.05
C HIS A 230 12.91 -12.37 2.94
N GLU A 231 12.07 -11.42 2.52
CA GLU A 231 11.07 -11.63 1.46
C GLU A 231 11.49 -11.00 0.12
N TYR A 232 12.32 -9.94 0.16
CA TYR A 232 12.60 -9.06 -0.97
C TYR A 232 14.10 -8.78 -1.15
N ALA A 233 14.96 -9.78 -0.98
CA ALA A 233 16.43 -9.65 -0.97
C ALA A 233 17.03 -8.90 -2.18
N ASP A 234 16.42 -9.05 -3.36
CA ASP A 234 16.86 -8.45 -4.62
C ASP A 234 16.03 -7.23 -5.05
N ASP A 235 15.20 -6.67 -4.17
CA ASP A 235 14.29 -5.58 -4.51
C ASP A 235 14.88 -4.19 -4.23
N ILE A 236 14.66 -3.23 -5.13
CA ILE A 236 15.14 -1.85 -4.97
C ILE A 236 14.41 -1.09 -3.87
N GLY A 237 13.23 -1.58 -3.48
CA GLY A 237 12.43 -1.12 -2.35
C GLY A 237 13.15 -1.28 -1.02
N LEU A 238 14.22 -2.09 -0.92
CA LEU A 238 15.05 -2.15 0.29
C LEU A 238 15.70 -0.81 0.64
N PHE A 239 15.86 0.13 -0.30
CA PHE A 239 16.32 1.49 0.03
C PHE A 239 15.23 2.36 0.66
N SER A 240 13.96 1.95 0.62
CA SER A 240 12.84 2.80 1.05
C SER A 240 12.87 3.19 2.53
N PRO A 241 13.31 2.37 3.51
CA PRO A 241 13.39 2.80 4.91
C PRO A 241 14.40 3.93 5.15
N LEU A 242 15.40 4.09 4.27
CA LEU A 242 16.34 5.21 4.30
C LEU A 242 15.70 6.53 3.82
N MET A 243 14.63 6.44 3.02
CA MET A 243 13.97 7.59 2.40
C MET A 243 12.63 7.95 3.03
N LEU A 244 11.88 6.96 3.52
CA LEU A 244 10.53 7.09 4.03
C LEU A 244 10.51 6.95 5.56
N ARG A 245 9.63 7.70 6.22
CA ARG A 245 9.42 7.61 7.67
C ARG A 245 8.72 6.32 8.03
#